data_AF-A0A820NEG5-F1
#
_entry.id   AF-A0A820NEG5-F1
#
_cell.length_a   1.000
_cell.length_b   1.000
_cell.length_c   1.000
_cell.angle_alpha   90.00
_cell.angle_beta   90.00
_cell.angle_gamma   90.00
#
_symmetry.space_group_name_H-M   'P 1'
#
loop_
_entity.id
_entity.type
_entity.pdbx_description
1 polymer ?
#
loop_
_entity_poly.entity_id
_entity_poly.type
_entity_poly.pdbx_seq_one_letter_code
_entity_poly.pdbx_strand_id
1 'polypeptide(L)'
;MCVRYTSFYQCASGTPHLMPCPAGLVCNSDGKLCDWKPTEPIVDCVSSQKVNCRATTRWATNGHVIVGVDSESGRDSQHLNAPGGIFIDTRHGNNVYVVDGNKYRVQKFLGNSLASDGITVAGG
;
A
#
# COMPACT_ATOMS: atom_id res chain seq x y z
N MET A 1 -5.79 10.97 -7.44
CA MET A 1 -7.01 11.44 -6.74
C MET A 1 -7.99 11.94 -7.79
N CYS A 2 -9.25 11.49 -7.75
CA CYS A 2 -10.25 11.87 -8.75
C CYS A 2 -10.72 13.32 -8.56
N VAL A 3 -11.01 14.01 -9.67
CA VAL A 3 -11.42 15.44 -9.66
C VAL A 3 -12.73 15.61 -10.41
N ARG A 4 -12.86 14.88 -11.52
CA ARG A 4 -14.05 14.81 -12.35
C ARG A 4 -14.24 13.37 -12.77
N TYR A 5 -15.43 13.08 -13.30
CA TYR A 5 -15.82 11.77 -13.79
C TYR A 5 -14.81 11.12 -14.76
N THR A 6 -14.12 11.94 -15.56
CA THR A 6 -13.14 11.49 -16.57
C THR A 6 -11.73 12.04 -16.36
N SER A 7 -11.40 12.58 -15.17
CA SER A 7 -10.07 13.15 -14.93
C SER A 7 -9.62 13.06 -13.48
N PHE A 8 -8.32 12.88 -13.29
CA PHE A 8 -7.66 12.75 -11.98
C PHE A 8 -6.42 13.63 -11.88
N TYR A 9 -5.98 13.93 -10.66
CA TYR A 9 -4.68 14.55 -10.42
C TYR A 9 -3.58 13.50 -10.24
N GLN A 10 -2.46 13.72 -10.93
CA GLN A 10 -1.17 13.07 -10.72
C GLN A 10 -0.18 14.11 -10.19
N CYS A 11 0.48 13.83 -9.07
CA CYS A 11 1.48 14.75 -8.52
C CYS A 11 2.85 14.48 -9.16
N ALA A 12 3.51 15.53 -9.66
CA ALA A 12 4.90 15.48 -10.10
C ALA A 12 5.65 16.66 -9.47
N SER A 13 6.80 16.40 -8.85
CA SER A 13 7.63 17.45 -8.21
C SER A 13 6.88 18.36 -7.22
N GLY A 14 5.86 17.83 -6.54
CA GLY A 14 5.04 18.58 -5.58
C GLY A 14 3.88 19.38 -6.22
N THR A 15 3.73 19.33 -7.55
CA THR A 15 2.68 20.04 -8.29
C THR A 15 1.61 19.06 -8.80
N PRO A 16 0.31 19.36 -8.62
CA PRO A 16 -0.77 18.56 -9.19
C PRO A 16 -0.90 18.80 -10.69
N HIS A 17 -0.85 17.73 -11.49
CA HIS A 17 -1.13 17.73 -12.91
C HIS A 17 -2.46 17.03 -13.17
N LEU A 18 -3.36 17.70 -13.89
CA LEU A 18 -4.65 17.12 -14.28
C LEU A 18 -4.44 16.18 -15.47
N MET A 19 -4.80 14.91 -15.30
CA MET A 19 -4.69 13.87 -16.30
C MET A 19 -6.10 13.41 -16.72
N PRO A 20 -6.40 13.38 -18.03
CA PRO A 20 -7.63 12.78 -18.53
C PRO A 20 -7.53 11.25 -18.49
N CYS A 21 -8.64 10.59 -18.21
CA CYS A 21 -8.74 9.16 -18.42
C CYS A 21 -8.80 8.84 -19.92
N PRO A 22 -8.27 7.68 -20.36
CA PRO A 22 -8.48 7.17 -21.71
C PRO A 22 -9.97 7.11 -22.08
N ALA A 23 -10.26 7.21 -23.38
CA ALA A 23 -11.63 7.27 -23.87
C ALA A 23 -12.47 6.07 -23.37
N GLY A 24 -13.62 6.37 -22.75
CA GLY A 24 -14.55 5.37 -22.25
C GLY A 24 -14.31 4.92 -20.80
N LEU A 25 -13.18 5.29 -20.18
CA LEU A 25 -12.88 4.99 -18.78
C LEU A 25 -13.28 6.14 -17.86
N VAL A 26 -13.55 5.79 -16.61
CA VAL A 26 -13.95 6.71 -15.54
C VAL A 26 -12.95 6.66 -14.39
N CYS A 27 -12.84 7.74 -13.64
CA CYS A 27 -11.94 7.76 -12.49
C CYS A 27 -12.52 6.95 -11.33
N ASN A 28 -11.77 5.94 -10.86
CA ASN A 28 -12.05 5.17 -9.65
C ASN A 28 -11.19 5.71 -8.49
N SER A 29 -11.84 6.25 -7.46
CA SER A 29 -11.22 6.86 -6.26
C SER A 29 -10.52 5.82 -5.40
N ASP A 30 -11.15 4.65 -5.19
CA ASP A 30 -10.63 3.55 -4.37
C ASP A 30 -9.41 2.89 -5.01
N GLY A 31 -9.49 2.63 -6.32
CA GLY A 31 -8.41 2.04 -7.09
C GLY A 31 -7.30 3.02 -7.49
N LYS A 32 -7.50 4.33 -7.29
CA LYS A 32 -6.62 5.42 -7.76
C LYS A 32 -6.25 5.31 -9.25
N LEU A 33 -7.15 4.81 -10.09
CA LEU A 33 -6.91 4.50 -11.50
C LEU A 33 -8.15 4.78 -12.37
N CYS A 34 -7.98 4.77 -13.68
CA CYS A 34 -9.10 4.84 -14.62
C CYS A 34 -9.65 3.43 -14.87
N ASP A 35 -10.93 3.23 -14.62
CA ASP A 35 -11.62 1.95 -14.63
C ASP A 35 -12.86 2.00 -15.53
N TRP A 36 -13.48 0.86 -15.80
CA TRP A 36 -14.74 0.80 -16.52
C TRP A 36 -15.87 1.40 -15.68
N LYS A 37 -16.89 1.92 -16.38
CA LYS A 37 -18.09 2.45 -15.74
C LYS A 37 -18.76 1.34 -14.92
N PRO A 38 -18.95 1.52 -13.59
CA PRO A 38 -19.76 0.61 -12.83
C PRO A 38 -21.22 0.69 -13.32
N THR A 39 -21.95 -0.38 -13.07
CA THR A 39 -23.35 -0.54 -13.47
C THR A 39 -24.32 0.37 -12.70
N GLU A 40 -23.85 0.99 -11.61
CA GLU A 40 -24.60 1.88 -10.72
C GLU A 40 -24.04 3.32 -10.75
N PRO A 41 -24.84 4.36 -10.44
CA PRO A 41 -24.42 5.75 -10.55
C PRO A 41 -23.30 6.08 -9.56
N ILE A 42 -22.13 6.46 -10.09
CA ILE A 42 -20.96 6.86 -9.31
C ILE A 42 -21.22 8.24 -8.68
N VAL A 43 -21.56 8.28 -7.38
CA VAL A 43 -21.56 9.52 -6.59
C VAL A 43 -20.23 9.59 -5.84
N ASP A 44 -19.11 9.74 -6.54
CA ASP A 44 -17.82 9.80 -5.83
C ASP A 44 -16.73 10.67 -6.47
N CYS A 45 -17.14 11.62 -7.31
CA CYS A 45 -16.29 12.78 -7.56
C CYS A 45 -16.66 13.85 -6.54
N VAL A 46 -16.14 13.74 -5.32
CA VAL A 46 -16.28 14.82 -4.33
C VAL A 46 -15.52 16.03 -4.88
N SER A 47 -16.24 16.98 -5.48
CA SER A 47 -15.72 18.18 -6.16
C SER A 47 -14.98 19.16 -5.23
N SER A 48 -14.77 18.77 -3.97
CA SER A 48 -14.21 19.60 -2.89
C SER A 48 -12.87 19.08 -2.34
N GLN A 49 -12.29 18.03 -2.91
CA GLN A 49 -11.04 17.46 -2.38
C GLN A 49 -9.83 18.32 -2.79
N LYS A 50 -9.30 19.11 -1.83
CA LYS A 50 -8.03 19.83 -2.00
C LYS A 50 -6.91 18.81 -2.18
N VAL A 51 -6.34 18.74 -3.37
CA VAL A 51 -5.21 17.84 -3.65
C VAL A 51 -3.94 18.39 -3.04
N ASN A 52 -3.48 17.70 -2.00
CA ASN A 52 -2.21 17.98 -1.36
C ASN A 52 -1.11 17.16 -2.05
N CYS A 53 -0.41 17.76 -3.00
CA CYS A 53 0.76 17.14 -3.64
C CYS A 53 2.05 17.27 -2.83
N ARG A 54 1.99 17.82 -1.61
CA ARG A 54 3.16 17.85 -0.73
C ARG A 54 3.48 16.43 -0.30
N ALA A 55 4.58 15.88 -0.82
CA ALA A 55 5.20 14.70 -0.23
C ALA A 55 5.66 15.07 1.18
N THR A 56 4.82 14.82 2.17
CA THR A 56 5.17 14.99 3.59
C THR A 56 5.87 13.76 4.15
N THR A 57 6.21 12.78 3.32
CA THR A 57 6.92 11.56 3.70
C THR A 57 8.32 11.92 4.17
N ARG A 58 8.41 12.36 5.41
CA ARG A 58 9.61 12.35 6.21
C ARG A 58 9.61 11.04 6.95
N TRP A 59 10.78 10.43 7.07
CA TRP A 59 10.96 9.34 8.04
C TRP A 59 10.51 9.84 9.40
N ALA A 60 9.60 9.13 10.04
CA ALA A 60 9.29 9.39 11.44
C ALA A 60 10.59 9.23 12.23
N THR A 61 10.89 10.18 13.12
CA THR A 61 12.08 10.08 14.00
C THR A 61 11.96 8.91 14.97
N ASN A 62 10.72 8.48 15.24
CA ASN A 62 10.40 7.29 15.99
C ASN A 62 9.97 6.22 14.99
N GLY A 63 10.84 5.26 14.70
CA GLY A 63 10.49 4.11 13.87
C GLY A 63 9.50 3.20 14.60
N HIS A 64 8.50 2.69 13.87
CA HIS A 64 7.64 1.61 14.35
C HIS A 64 8.06 0.31 13.68
N VAL A 65 8.20 -0.75 14.47
CA VAL A 65 8.37 -2.11 13.94
C VAL A 65 7.05 -2.55 13.33
N ILE A 66 7.07 -2.87 12.04
CA ILE A 66 5.90 -3.36 11.29
C ILE A 66 5.93 -4.88 11.16
N VAL A 67 7.13 -5.47 11.13
CA VAL A 67 7.35 -6.91 10.94
C VAL A 67 8.48 -7.38 11.85
N GLY A 68 8.29 -8.52 12.50
CA GLY A 68 9.26 -9.02 13.47
C GLY A 68 9.14 -8.34 14.84
N VAL A 69 10.04 -8.71 15.74
CA VAL A 69 10.35 -7.99 16.97
C VAL A 69 11.80 -7.51 16.90
N ASP A 70 12.07 -6.35 17.49
CA ASP A 70 13.41 -5.77 17.48
C ASP A 70 14.33 -6.53 18.43
N SER A 71 15.60 -6.69 18.02
CA SER A 71 16.66 -7.27 18.85
C SER A 71 16.45 -8.72 19.34
N GLU A 72 15.39 -9.39 18.90
CA GLU A 72 15.06 -10.76 19.28
C GLU A 72 14.92 -11.66 18.06
N SER A 73 15.55 -12.83 18.11
CA SER A 73 15.37 -13.89 17.13
C SER A 73 14.54 -15.01 17.73
N GLY A 74 13.59 -15.56 16.96
CA GLY A 74 12.66 -16.57 17.44
C GLY A 74 12.21 -17.52 16.34
N ARG A 75 11.26 -18.39 16.68
CA ARG A 75 10.70 -19.39 15.75
C ARG A 75 9.20 -19.24 15.54
N ASP A 76 8.53 -18.46 16.36
CA ASP A 76 7.10 -18.19 16.24
C ASP A 76 6.79 -17.24 15.07
N SER A 77 5.52 -16.89 14.89
CA SER A 77 5.02 -15.97 13.87
C SER A 77 5.51 -14.53 14.04
N GLN A 78 5.97 -14.16 15.24
CA GLN A 78 6.31 -12.77 15.58
C GLN A 78 7.79 -12.46 15.39
N HIS A 79 8.65 -13.47 15.28
CA HIS A 79 10.08 -13.29 15.11
C HIS A 79 10.57 -13.66 13.71
N LEU A 80 11.67 -13.04 13.30
CA LEU A 80 12.40 -13.34 12.07
C LEU A 80 13.81 -13.83 12.42
N ASN A 81 14.40 -14.67 11.57
CA ASN A 81 15.73 -15.23 11.76
C ASN A 81 16.55 -15.15 10.47
N ALA A 82 17.51 -14.22 10.45
CA ALA A 82 18.30 -13.85 9.27
C ALA A 82 17.42 -13.61 8.02
N PRO A 83 16.54 -12.59 8.06
CA PRO A 83 15.71 -12.29 6.91
C PRO A 83 16.55 -11.85 5.71
N GLY A 84 16.30 -12.44 4.54
CA GLY A 84 17.11 -12.23 3.34
C GLY A 84 16.51 -11.25 2.33
N GLY A 85 15.24 -10.91 2.46
CA GLY A 85 14.54 -10.04 1.52
C GLY A 85 13.14 -9.65 1.96
N ILE A 86 12.65 -8.54 1.42
CA ILE A 86 11.34 -7.95 1.70
C ILE A 86 10.64 -7.56 0.40
N PHE A 87 9.33 -7.77 0.33
CA PHE A 87 8.48 -7.31 -0.75
C PHE A 87 7.18 -6.72 -0.19
N ILE A 88 6.69 -5.64 -0.81
CA ILE A 88 5.47 -4.94 -0.38
C ILE A 88 4.44 -5.01 -1.51
N ASP A 89 3.30 -5.63 -1.25
CA ASP A 89 2.16 -5.66 -2.17
C ASP A 89 1.21 -4.49 -1.87
N THR A 90 1.39 -3.39 -2.60
CA THR A 90 0.57 -2.19 -2.46
C THR A 90 -0.83 -2.32 -3.07
N ARG A 91 -1.15 -3.43 -3.75
CA ARG A 91 -2.46 -3.60 -4.43
C ARG A 91 -3.52 -4.19 -3.49
N HIS A 92 -3.12 -4.92 -2.46
CA HIS A 92 -4.03 -5.63 -1.56
C HIS A 92 -3.81 -5.27 -0.08
N GLY A 93 -3.90 -3.97 0.25
CA GLY A 93 -3.80 -3.53 1.66
C GLY A 93 -2.38 -3.42 2.21
N ASN A 94 -1.38 -3.23 1.33
CA ASN A 94 0.03 -3.03 1.67
C ASN A 94 0.68 -4.22 2.40
N ASN A 95 0.28 -5.45 2.09
CA ASN A 95 0.85 -6.64 2.72
C ASN A 95 2.38 -6.69 2.54
N VAL A 96 3.08 -7.05 3.61
CA VAL A 96 4.54 -7.17 3.63
C VAL A 96 4.91 -8.64 3.65
N TYR A 97 5.79 -9.05 2.73
CA TYR A 97 6.31 -10.39 2.63
C TYR A 97 7.79 -10.36 2.98
N VAL A 98 8.20 -11.24 3.90
CA VAL A 98 9.58 -11.33 4.36
C VAL A 98 10.08 -12.76 4.18
N VAL A 99 11.25 -12.90 3.56
CA VAL A 99 11.97 -14.17 3.48
C VAL A 99 12.70 -14.38 4.79
N ASP A 100 12.25 -15.32 5.61
CA ASP A 100 12.83 -15.69 6.90
C ASP A 100 13.85 -16.82 6.70
N GLY A 101 15.10 -16.43 6.41
CA GLY A 101 16.12 -17.26 5.77
C GLY A 101 16.53 -18.49 6.59
N ASN A 102 16.86 -18.31 7.87
CA ASN A 102 17.25 -19.43 8.74
C ASN A 102 16.05 -20.29 9.20
N LYS A 103 14.83 -19.92 8.78
CA LYS A 103 13.63 -20.73 8.94
C LYS A 103 13.13 -21.33 7.64
N TYR A 104 13.83 -21.07 6.53
CA TYR A 104 13.45 -21.57 5.21
C TYR A 104 11.99 -21.29 4.86
N ARG A 105 11.44 -20.17 5.35
CA ARG A 105 10.02 -19.82 5.17
C ARG A 105 9.85 -18.40 4.65
N VAL A 106 8.67 -18.14 4.11
CA VAL A 106 8.22 -16.80 3.75
C VAL A 106 7.03 -16.45 4.63
N GLN A 107 7.13 -15.34 5.35
CA GLN A 107 6.07 -14.83 6.20
C GLN A 107 5.38 -13.63 5.56
N LYS A 108 4.05 -13.57 5.70
CA LYS A 108 3.19 -12.48 5.27
C LYS A 108 2.65 -11.73 6.49
N PHE A 109 2.78 -10.41 6.49
CA PHE A 109 2.24 -9.50 7.49
C PHE A 109 1.24 -8.56 6.83
N LEU A 110 0.16 -8.22 7.53
CA LEU A 110 -0.87 -7.33 7.03
C LEU A 110 -0.45 -5.88 7.22
N GLY A 111 -0.29 -5.11 6.14
CA GLY A 111 0.30 -3.77 6.18
C GLY A 111 -0.53 -2.70 6.89
N ASN A 112 -1.80 -2.98 7.14
CA ASN A 112 -2.72 -2.12 7.89
C ASN A 112 -2.98 -2.62 9.32
N SER A 113 -2.26 -3.65 9.77
CA SER A 113 -2.39 -4.21 11.12
C SER A 113 -1.23 -3.74 12.00
N LEU A 114 -1.52 -3.48 13.28
CA LEU A 114 -0.50 -3.33 14.32
C LEU A 114 0.00 -4.68 14.86
N ALA A 115 -0.63 -5.78 14.45
CA ALA A 115 -0.20 -7.12 14.82
C ALA A 115 1.05 -7.51 14.02
N SER A 116 2.12 -7.81 14.74
CA SER A 116 3.37 -8.35 14.20
C SER A 116 3.31 -9.87 13.97
N ASP A 117 2.13 -10.49 14.04
CA ASP A 117 1.95 -11.91 13.78
C ASP A 117 2.02 -12.20 12.27
N GLY A 118 3.09 -12.87 11.87
CA GLY A 118 3.30 -13.37 10.51
C GLY A 118 2.51 -14.64 10.21
N ILE A 119 1.96 -14.71 9.00
CA ILE A 119 1.36 -15.92 8.44
C ILE A 119 2.41 -16.59 7.55
N THR A 120 2.75 -17.86 7.80
CA THR A 120 3.65 -18.60 6.92
C THR A 120 2.92 -18.96 5.62
N VAL A 121 3.42 -18.44 4.49
CA VAL A 121 2.79 -18.62 3.16
C VAL A 121 3.58 -19.53 2.24
N ALA A 122 4.85 -19.80 2.56
CA ALA A 122 5.69 -20.77 1.85
C ALA A 122 6.82 -21.27 2.77
N GLY A 123 7.28 -22.50 2.54
CA GLY A 123 8.30 -23.16 3.37
C GLY A 123 7.78 -23.68 4.70
N GLY A 124 8.67 -24.28 5.50
CA GLY A 124 8.34 -24.95 6.77
C GLY A 124 9.15 -26.23 6.99
#